data_AF-A0A2N5EQ10-F1
#
_entry.id   AF-A0A2N5EQ10-F1
#
_cell.length_a   1.000
_cell.length_b   1.000
_cell.length_c   1.000
_cell.angle_alpha   90.00
_cell.angle_beta   90.00
_cell.angle_gamma   90.00
#
_symmetry.space_group_name_H-M   'P 1'
#
loop_
_entity.id
_entity.type
_entity.pdbx_description
1 polymer ?
#
loop_
_entity_poly.entity_id
_entity_poly.type
_entity_poly.pdbx_seq_one_letter_code
_entity_poly.pdbx_strand_id
1 'polypeptide(L)'
;MNPLVDLDSLKGMECEDVIARISHSLSEGLEDADKIQTAMNDALVEALNGKSVFDPSDITDDVIIETMICYLTDSIFLQITMDAGKAWNNAETAKELQVAENSLHQLISATVDNIMEPKLNNNIRVFSKKDIIAIQKDVIREVWDEWKGYEE
;
A
#
# COMPACT_ATOMS: atom_id res chain seq x y z
N MET A 1 -2.07 -15.01 -21.21
CA MET A 1 -2.29 -14.97 -19.74
C MET A 1 -3.65 -14.34 -19.55
N ASN A 2 -4.54 -14.99 -18.81
CA ASN A 2 -5.77 -14.32 -18.39
C ASN A 2 -5.39 -13.23 -17.38
N PRO A 3 -5.98 -12.04 -17.45
CA PRO A 3 -5.76 -11.02 -16.43
C PRO A 3 -6.24 -11.56 -15.07
N LEU A 4 -5.56 -11.18 -14.00
CA LEU A 4 -5.94 -11.55 -12.63
C LEU A 4 -7.35 -11.03 -12.30
N VAL A 5 -7.71 -9.86 -12.86
CA VAL A 5 -9.06 -9.27 -12.85
C VAL A 5 -9.35 -8.66 -14.21
N ASP A 6 -10.49 -8.99 -14.81
CA ASP A 6 -11.00 -8.33 -16.03
C ASP A 6 -11.84 -7.11 -15.64
N LEU A 7 -11.23 -5.90 -15.69
CA LEU A 7 -11.90 -4.67 -15.29
C LEU A 7 -13.11 -4.33 -16.17
N ASP A 8 -13.06 -4.64 -17.47
CA ASP A 8 -14.18 -4.37 -18.38
C ASP A 8 -15.42 -5.17 -18.00
N SER A 9 -15.23 -6.37 -17.44
CA SER A 9 -16.34 -7.20 -16.93
C SER A 9 -17.04 -6.61 -15.69
N LEU A 10 -16.40 -5.64 -15.01
CA LEU A 10 -16.91 -4.99 -13.80
C LEU A 10 -17.59 -3.65 -14.10
N LYS A 11 -17.56 -3.19 -15.35
CA LYS A 11 -18.13 -1.91 -15.76
C LYS A 11 -19.62 -1.82 -15.43
N GLY A 12 -20.04 -0.72 -14.83
CA GLY A 12 -21.44 -0.46 -14.48
C GLY A 12 -21.90 -1.05 -13.16
N MET A 13 -21.02 -1.77 -12.45
CA MET A 13 -21.29 -2.24 -11.08
C MET A 13 -21.10 -1.13 -10.05
N GLU A 14 -21.65 -1.31 -8.86
CA GLU A 14 -21.42 -0.41 -7.72
C GLU A 14 -19.93 -0.43 -7.32
N CYS A 15 -19.35 0.74 -7.06
CA CYS A 15 -17.92 0.86 -6.73
C CYS A 15 -17.53 0.01 -5.52
N GLU A 16 -18.37 -0.05 -4.47
CA GLU A 16 -18.11 -0.88 -3.28
C GLU A 16 -17.92 -2.37 -3.64
N ASP A 17 -18.78 -2.92 -4.50
CA ASP A 17 -18.70 -4.32 -4.95
C ASP A 17 -17.45 -4.56 -5.80
N VAL A 18 -17.07 -3.59 -6.64
CA VAL A 18 -15.88 -3.67 -7.49
C VAL A 18 -14.62 -3.65 -6.64
N ILE A 19 -14.54 -2.74 -5.66
CA ILE A 19 -13.40 -2.65 -4.74
C ILE A 19 -13.22 -3.95 -3.96
N ALA A 20 -14.30 -4.54 -3.44
CA ALA A 20 -14.25 -5.82 -2.74
C ALA A 20 -13.71 -6.95 -3.64
N ARG A 21 -14.12 -6.99 -4.90
CA ARG A 21 -13.65 -8.01 -5.88
C ARG A 21 -12.19 -7.82 -6.26
N ILE A 22 -11.78 -6.59 -6.54
CA ILE A 22 -10.40 -6.27 -6.91
C ILE A 22 -9.47 -6.57 -5.73
N SER A 23 -9.76 -6.06 -4.55
CA SER A 23 -8.95 -6.28 -3.34
C SER A 23 -8.81 -7.76 -3.01
N HIS A 24 -9.89 -8.54 -3.05
CA HIS A 24 -9.85 -9.99 -2.83
C HIS A 24 -9.01 -10.73 -3.88
N SER A 25 -9.19 -10.40 -5.15
CA SER A 25 -8.44 -11.06 -6.24
C SER A 25 -6.94 -10.74 -6.18
N LEU A 26 -6.59 -9.54 -5.72
CA LEU A 26 -5.19 -9.11 -5.55
C LEU A 26 -4.52 -9.74 -4.32
N SER A 27 -5.29 -10.05 -3.27
CA SER A 27 -4.78 -10.65 -2.03
C SER A 27 -4.78 -12.17 -2.03
N GLU A 28 -5.53 -12.82 -2.92
CA GLU A 28 -5.71 -14.27 -2.93
C GLU A 28 -4.37 -15.02 -3.03
N GLY A 29 -4.15 -15.95 -2.08
CA GLY A 29 -2.96 -16.79 -2.05
C GLY A 29 -1.68 -16.13 -1.50
N LEU A 30 -1.79 -14.92 -0.93
CA LEU A 30 -0.69 -14.26 -0.22
C LEU A 30 -0.67 -14.69 1.27
N GLU A 31 0.51 -14.63 1.89
CA GLU A 31 0.72 -15.08 3.28
C GLU A 31 -0.05 -14.23 4.32
N ASP A 32 -0.13 -12.91 4.09
CA ASP A 32 -0.93 -11.96 4.89
C ASP A 32 -2.19 -11.49 4.13
N ALA A 33 -2.85 -12.39 3.39
CA ALA A 33 -3.97 -12.05 2.49
C ALA A 33 -5.04 -11.15 3.14
N ASP A 34 -5.43 -11.38 4.39
CA ASP A 34 -6.44 -10.57 5.07
C ASP A 34 -6.02 -9.11 5.24
N LYS A 35 -4.78 -8.87 5.69
CA LYS A 35 -4.25 -7.50 5.91
C LYS A 35 -4.06 -6.79 4.57
N ILE A 36 -3.53 -7.52 3.59
CA ILE A 36 -3.31 -7.01 2.23
C ILE A 36 -4.65 -6.65 1.58
N GLN A 37 -5.67 -7.48 1.78
CA GLN A 37 -7.01 -7.20 1.29
C GLN A 37 -7.58 -5.93 1.92
N THR A 38 -7.42 -5.73 3.23
CA THR A 38 -7.86 -4.50 3.92
C THR A 38 -7.16 -3.26 3.35
N ALA A 39 -5.84 -3.26 3.27
CA ALA A 39 -5.08 -2.12 2.73
C ALA A 39 -5.45 -1.81 1.26
N MET A 40 -5.64 -2.85 0.43
CA MET A 40 -6.13 -2.69 -0.95
C MET A 40 -7.53 -2.10 -1.00
N ASN A 41 -8.41 -2.51 -0.09
CA ASN A 41 -9.78 -2.02 -0.02
C ASN A 41 -9.78 -0.53 0.33
N ASP A 42 -9.08 -0.16 1.40
CA ASP A 42 -9.00 1.23 1.90
C ASP A 42 -8.44 2.17 0.83
N ALA A 43 -7.37 1.76 0.14
CA ALA A 43 -6.75 2.59 -0.87
C ALA A 43 -7.63 2.76 -2.13
N LEU A 44 -8.34 1.71 -2.55
CA LEU A 44 -9.28 1.80 -3.67
C LEU A 44 -10.55 2.59 -3.31
N VAL A 45 -11.01 2.55 -2.05
CA VAL A 45 -12.09 3.40 -1.54
C VAL A 45 -11.70 4.88 -1.63
N GLU A 46 -10.48 5.20 -1.21
CA GLU A 46 -9.96 6.57 -1.29
C GLU A 46 -9.84 7.03 -2.75
N ALA A 47 -9.26 6.19 -3.61
CA ALA A 47 -9.00 6.53 -5.00
C ALA A 47 -10.27 6.63 -5.87
N LEU A 48 -11.34 5.88 -5.53
CA LEU A 48 -12.64 5.92 -6.21
C LEU A 48 -13.68 6.79 -5.47
N ASN A 49 -13.26 7.60 -4.50
CA ASN A 49 -14.16 8.42 -3.70
C ASN A 49 -15.03 9.34 -4.59
N GLY A 50 -16.33 9.37 -4.28
CA GLY A 50 -17.33 10.15 -5.02
C GLY A 50 -17.85 9.48 -6.29
N LYS A 51 -17.43 8.25 -6.59
CA LYS A 51 -17.98 7.41 -7.66
C LYS A 51 -18.94 6.38 -7.07
N SER A 52 -20.16 6.32 -7.60
CA SER A 52 -21.13 5.27 -7.23
C SER A 52 -21.05 4.08 -8.18
N VAL A 53 -20.84 4.34 -9.47
CA VAL A 53 -20.79 3.32 -10.53
C VAL A 53 -19.39 3.28 -11.11
N PHE A 54 -18.84 2.07 -11.23
CA PHE A 54 -17.50 1.85 -11.74
C PHE A 54 -17.43 1.96 -13.27
N ASP A 55 -16.52 2.79 -13.78
CA ASP A 55 -16.01 2.70 -15.14
C ASP A 55 -14.52 2.30 -15.10
N PRO A 56 -14.05 1.35 -15.93
CA PRO A 56 -12.63 0.99 -16.00
C PRO A 56 -11.70 2.18 -16.25
N SER A 57 -12.20 3.24 -16.90
CA SER A 57 -11.44 4.49 -17.09
C SER A 57 -11.24 5.32 -15.82
N ASP A 58 -11.97 5.01 -14.73
CA ASP A 58 -11.75 5.62 -13.42
C ASP A 58 -10.50 5.05 -12.71
N ILE A 59 -9.99 3.87 -13.12
CA ILE A 59 -8.67 3.39 -12.69
C ILE A 59 -7.60 4.10 -13.52
N THR A 60 -7.37 5.36 -13.19
CA THR A 60 -6.30 6.17 -13.79
C THR A 60 -4.94 5.72 -13.30
N ASP A 61 -3.88 6.19 -13.97
CA ASP A 61 -2.52 5.91 -13.50
C ASP A 61 -2.31 6.50 -12.08
N ASP A 62 -2.90 7.66 -11.76
CA ASP A 62 -2.88 8.26 -10.41
C ASP A 62 -3.54 7.36 -9.36
N VAL A 63 -4.71 6.80 -9.67
CA VAL A 63 -5.41 5.85 -8.78
C VAL A 63 -4.55 4.61 -8.53
N ILE A 64 -3.84 4.11 -9.55
CA ILE A 64 -2.93 2.97 -9.41
C ILE A 64 -1.74 3.35 -8.51
N ILE A 65 -1.17 4.54 -8.70
CA ILE A 65 -0.05 5.05 -7.88
C ILE A 65 -0.47 5.14 -6.42
N GLU A 66 -1.57 5.85 -6.12
CA GLU A 66 -2.06 6.05 -4.76
C GLU A 66 -2.35 4.70 -4.09
N THR A 67 -2.98 3.78 -4.81
CA THR A 67 -3.24 2.42 -4.32
C THR A 67 -1.95 1.68 -3.98
N MET A 68 -0.92 1.79 -4.82
CA MET A 68 0.38 1.17 -4.59
C MET A 68 1.13 1.79 -3.40
N ILE A 69 1.07 3.12 -3.24
CA ILE A 69 1.70 3.82 -2.12
C ILE A 69 1.07 3.37 -0.80
N CYS A 70 -0.26 3.42 -0.70
CA CYS A 70 -0.98 3.02 0.51
C CYS A 70 -0.69 1.56 0.89
N TYR A 71 -0.78 0.66 -0.09
CA TYR A 71 -0.46 -0.76 0.13
C TYR A 71 0.95 -1.01 0.64
N LEU A 72 1.95 -0.42 -0.03
CA LEU A 72 3.35 -0.60 0.37
C LEU A 72 3.60 -0.01 1.75
N THR A 73 3.01 1.15 2.04
CA THR A 73 3.11 1.80 3.35
C THR A 73 2.59 0.89 4.46
N ASP A 74 1.37 0.38 4.33
CA ASP A 74 0.75 -0.44 5.37
C ASP A 74 1.45 -1.80 5.52
N SER A 75 1.81 -2.44 4.40
CA SER A 75 2.52 -3.71 4.42
C SER A 75 3.89 -3.60 5.09
N ILE A 76 4.61 -2.51 4.84
CA ILE A 76 5.93 -2.26 5.42
C ILE A 76 5.82 -1.87 6.89
N PHE A 77 4.82 -1.06 7.25
CA PHE A 77 4.54 -0.73 8.65
C PHE A 77 4.29 -1.99 9.47
N LEU A 78 3.45 -2.90 8.97
CA LEU A 78 3.19 -4.20 9.60
C LEU A 78 4.49 -5.01 9.72
N GLN A 79 5.28 -5.08 8.66
CA GLN A 79 6.53 -5.84 8.67
C GLN A 79 7.53 -5.29 9.69
N ILE A 80 7.76 -3.97 9.71
CA ILE A 80 8.70 -3.33 10.62
C ILE A 80 8.26 -3.49 12.09
N THR A 81 6.98 -3.29 12.39
CA THR A 81 6.46 -3.45 13.75
C THR A 81 6.53 -4.91 14.22
N MET A 82 6.33 -5.88 13.32
CA MET A 82 6.54 -7.30 13.62
C MET A 82 8.02 -7.64 13.86
N ASP A 83 8.92 -7.16 12.99
CA ASP A 83 10.36 -7.43 13.06
C ASP A 83 11.01 -6.80 14.30
N ALA A 84 10.60 -5.58 14.66
CA ALA A 84 11.08 -4.87 15.86
C ALA A 84 10.47 -5.41 17.17
N GLY A 85 9.27 -6.01 17.11
CA GLY A 85 8.55 -6.50 18.28
C GLY A 85 8.22 -5.39 19.28
N LYS A 86 8.83 -5.40 20.47
CA LYS A 86 8.64 -4.35 21.48
C LYS A 86 9.65 -3.21 21.38
N ALA A 87 10.66 -3.33 20.53
CA ALA A 87 11.75 -2.36 20.45
C ALA A 87 11.38 -1.11 19.64
N TRP A 88 10.36 -1.17 18.77
CA TRP A 88 10.04 -0.03 17.90
C TRP A 88 9.40 1.16 18.64
N ASN A 89 8.80 0.95 19.81
CA ASN A 89 8.30 2.03 20.64
C ASN A 89 8.35 1.69 22.13
N ASN A 90 8.46 2.71 22.98
CA ASN A 90 8.37 2.62 24.44
C ASN A 90 7.14 3.36 24.99
N ALA A 91 6.04 3.38 24.24
CA ALA A 91 4.84 4.12 24.66
C ALA A 91 4.25 3.56 25.95
N GLU A 92 3.98 4.42 26.94
CA GLU A 92 3.36 4.06 28.21
C GLU A 92 1.84 4.33 28.19
N THR A 93 1.39 5.16 27.26
CA THR A 93 -0.03 5.52 27.08
C THR A 93 -0.52 5.25 25.66
N ALA A 94 -1.83 5.05 25.51
CA ALA A 94 -2.46 4.89 24.19
C ALA A 94 -2.20 6.10 23.26
N LYS A 95 -2.08 7.30 23.83
CA LYS A 95 -1.77 8.51 23.06
C LYS A 95 -0.34 8.51 22.53
N GLU A 96 0.63 8.10 23.34
CA GLU A 96 2.03 7.96 22.91
C GLU A 96 2.18 6.87 21.85
N LEU A 97 1.44 5.77 22.00
CA LEU A 97 1.42 4.70 20.99
C LEU A 97 0.89 5.23 19.67
N GLN A 98 -0.26 5.91 19.68
CA GLN A 98 -0.84 6.50 18.47
C GLN A 98 0.12 7.50 17.79
N VAL A 99 0.84 8.32 18.56
CA VAL A 99 1.82 9.25 18.00
C VAL A 99 2.99 8.50 17.35
N ALA A 100 3.49 7.43 17.99
CA ALA A 100 4.56 6.60 17.43
C ALA A 100 4.12 5.88 16.15
N GLU A 101 2.90 5.29 16.14
CA GLU A 101 2.31 4.65 14.97
C GLU A 101 2.19 5.63 13.80
N ASN A 102 1.60 6.80 14.04
CA ASN A 102 1.43 7.82 13.00
C ASN A 102 2.78 8.33 12.46
N SER A 103 3.76 8.53 13.34
CA SER A 103 5.09 9.02 12.93
C SER A 103 5.81 7.99 12.07
N LEU A 104 5.77 6.71 12.45
CA LEU A 104 6.36 5.63 11.67
C LEU A 104 5.64 5.45 10.33
N HIS A 105 4.31 5.50 10.33
CA HIS A 105 3.50 5.41 9.12
C HIS A 105 3.80 6.55 8.15
N GLN A 106 3.89 7.78 8.63
CA GLN A 106 4.28 8.96 7.83
C GLN A 106 5.68 8.85 7.26
N LEU A 107 6.65 8.37 8.05
CA LEU A 107 8.01 8.11 7.58
C LEU A 107 7.99 7.12 6.43
N ILE A 108 7.37 5.95 6.62
CA ILE A 108 7.29 4.91 5.60
C ILE A 108 6.60 5.45 4.34
N SER A 109 5.47 6.15 4.50
CA SER A 109 4.73 6.74 3.38
C SER A 109 5.61 7.68 2.54
N ALA A 110 6.35 8.58 3.20
CA ALA A 110 7.28 9.48 2.54
C ALA A 110 8.42 8.73 1.83
N THR A 111 8.98 7.69 2.47
CA THR A 111 10.05 6.86 1.86
C THR A 111 9.52 6.09 0.65
N VAL A 112 8.31 5.53 0.72
CA VAL A 112 7.65 4.86 -0.42
C VAL A 112 7.49 5.84 -1.58
N ASP A 113 6.93 7.02 -1.33
CA ASP A 113 6.69 8.04 -2.35
C ASP A 113 8.01 8.46 -3.03
N ASN A 114 9.05 8.79 -2.24
CA ASN A 114 10.37 9.16 -2.73
C ASN A 114 11.02 8.08 -3.62
N ILE A 115 10.89 6.80 -3.25
CA ILE A 115 11.46 5.68 -4.02
C ILE A 115 10.64 5.41 -5.29
N MET A 116 9.32 5.59 -5.23
CA MET A 116 8.45 5.34 -6.36
C MET A 116 8.52 6.47 -7.39
N GLU A 117 8.45 7.75 -7.00
CA GLU A 117 8.41 8.92 -7.87
C GLU A 117 9.33 8.83 -9.11
N PRO A 118 10.65 8.53 -8.99
CA PRO A 118 11.53 8.43 -10.17
C PRO A 118 11.21 7.24 -11.07
N LYS A 119 10.60 6.17 -10.53
CA LYS A 119 10.21 4.97 -11.28
C LYS A 119 8.85 5.17 -11.97
N LEU A 120 7.97 6.02 -11.43
CA LEU A 120 6.65 6.34 -12.00
C LEU A 120 6.74 7.18 -13.28
N ASN A 121 7.77 8.03 -13.39
CA ASN A 121 8.06 8.82 -14.60
C ASN A 121 8.31 7.98 -15.87
N ASN A 122 8.49 6.66 -15.74
CA ASN A 122 8.80 5.73 -16.84
C ASN A 122 7.64 4.78 -17.24
N ASN A 123 6.38 5.11 -16.90
CA ASN A 123 5.14 4.36 -17.18
C ASN A 123 4.78 3.29 -16.11
N ILE A 124 3.80 3.61 -15.26
CA ILE A 124 3.25 2.77 -14.18
C ILE A 124 2.83 1.38 -14.64
N ARG A 125 2.34 1.25 -15.88
CA ARG A 125 1.75 -0.01 -16.35
C ARG A 125 2.78 -1.11 -16.60
N VAL A 126 4.05 -0.83 -16.34
CA VAL A 126 5.18 -1.73 -16.59
C VAL A 126 5.71 -2.37 -15.30
N PHE A 127 5.23 -1.98 -14.11
CA PHE A 127 5.67 -2.61 -12.86
C PHE A 127 5.32 -4.09 -12.83
N SER A 128 6.35 -4.93 -12.73
CA SER A 128 6.19 -6.35 -12.44
C SER A 128 6.12 -6.58 -10.93
N LYS A 129 5.60 -7.73 -10.51
CA LYS A 129 5.66 -8.16 -9.10
C LYS A 129 7.08 -8.10 -8.52
N LYS A 130 8.11 -8.33 -9.34
CA LYS A 130 9.52 -8.25 -8.89
C LYS A 130 9.93 -6.82 -8.57
N ASP A 131 9.44 -5.85 -9.34
CA ASP A 131 9.73 -4.44 -9.12
C ASP A 131 9.08 -3.95 -7.82
N ILE A 132 7.84 -4.39 -7.54
CA ILE A 132 7.15 -4.11 -6.27
C ILE A 132 7.91 -4.72 -5.08
N ILE A 133 8.36 -5.97 -5.18
CA ILE A 133 9.16 -6.61 -4.13
C ILE A 133 10.50 -5.88 -3.93
N ALA A 134 11.12 -5.39 -5.00
CA ALA A 134 12.36 -4.62 -4.91
C ALA A 134 12.12 -3.28 -4.19
N ILE A 135 11.07 -2.54 -4.56
CA ILE A 135 10.66 -1.31 -3.87
C ILE A 135 10.44 -1.58 -2.38
N GLN A 136 9.67 -2.61 -2.04
CA GLN A 136 9.40 -2.95 -0.64
C GLN A 136 10.69 -3.16 0.17
N LYS A 137 11.67 -3.88 -0.41
CA LYS A 137 12.98 -4.09 0.23
C LYS A 137 13.80 -2.81 0.37
N ASP A 138 13.79 -1.96 -0.65
CA ASP A 138 14.52 -0.69 -0.64
C ASP A 138 13.97 0.23 0.44
N VAL A 139 12.63 0.37 0.52
CA VAL A 139 11.94 1.16 1.54
C VAL A 139 12.24 0.63 2.95
N ILE A 140 12.10 -0.68 3.19
CA ILE A 140 12.38 -1.27 4.51
C ILE A 140 13.82 -0.95 4.94
N ARG A 141 14.78 -1.10 4.05
CA ARG A 141 16.19 -0.78 4.33
C ARG A 141 16.35 0.70 4.70
N GLU A 142 15.76 1.59 3.92
CA GLU A 142 15.88 3.04 4.13
C GLU A 142 15.22 3.50 5.43
N VAL A 143 14.04 2.96 5.76
CA VAL A 143 13.38 3.20 7.05
C VAL A 143 14.24 2.70 8.21
N TRP A 144 14.86 1.52 8.09
CA TRP A 144 15.79 1.03 9.12
C TRP A 144 17.05 1.90 9.25
N ASP A 145 17.58 2.39 8.14
CA ASP A 145 18.77 3.25 8.13
C ASP A 145 18.47 4.62 8.77
N GLU A 146 17.32 5.22 8.44
CA GLU A 146 16.85 6.43 9.11
C GLU A 146 16.60 6.20 10.60
N TRP A 147 15.95 5.08 10.96
CA TRP A 147 15.68 4.74 12.35
C TRP A 147 16.96 4.53 13.17
N LYS A 148 17.98 3.87 12.62
CA LYS A 148 19.30 3.72 13.26
C LYS A 148 20.03 5.06 13.39
N GLY A 149 19.88 5.96 12.42
CA GLY A 149 20.46 7.30 12.48
C GLY A 149 19.93 8.16 13.62
N TYR A 150 18.78 7.82 14.21
CA TYR A 150 18.27 8.43 15.44
C TYR A 150 18.87 7.85 16.74
N GLU A 151 19.49 6.66 16.69
CA GLU A 151 20.09 5.99 17.85
C GLU A 151 21.61 6.27 18.03
N GLU A 152 22.25 6.99 17.10
CA GLU A 152 23.63 7.52 17.21
C GLU A 152 23.68 8.99 17.63
#